data_AF-A0A9J8B352-F1
#
_entry.id   AF-A0A9J8B352-F1
#
_cell.length_a   1.000
_cell.length_b   1.000
_cell.length_c   1.000
_cell.angle_alpha   90.00
_cell.angle_beta   90.00
_cell.angle_gamma   90.00
#
_symmetry.space_group_name_H-M   'P 1'
#
loop_
_entity.id
_entity.type
_entity.pdbx_description
1 polymer ?
#
loop_
_entity_poly.entity_id
_entity_poly.type
_entity_poly.pdbx_seq_one_letter_code
_entity_poly.pdbx_strand_id
1 'polypeptide(L)'
;MQRSAVIFVLAFSAAAWALDNGLMRTPPMGWLAWERFRCDIDCLNDPDNCISEHLFMEMADRLSEDGWRELGYVYINIDDCWSSMLRDSQGRLQADPKRFPRGIAHLAQYVHDRGLKLGIYGDMGTHTCGGYPGTTLDKIQTDAQTFADWGIDMLKLDGCYSNSSYQEQGYPMMSKALNATGRPIGYSCSWPAYQGGLPPKVRPTPDQREERDRGVLAAPG
;
A
#
# COMPACT_ATOMS: atom_id res chain seq x y z
N MET A 1 -21.05 -16.47 -60.53
CA MET A 1 -20.38 -15.22 -60.11
C MET A 1 -20.79 -14.92 -58.68
N GLN A 2 -20.00 -15.36 -57.70
CA GLN A 2 -20.32 -15.21 -56.27
C GLN A 2 -19.50 -14.03 -55.74
N ARG A 3 -20.17 -12.93 -55.42
CA ARG A 3 -19.55 -11.72 -54.88
C ARG A 3 -19.26 -11.94 -53.40
N SER A 4 -17.98 -12.07 -53.05
CA SER A 4 -17.55 -12.09 -51.64
C SER A 4 -17.73 -10.69 -51.05
N ALA A 5 -18.65 -10.55 -50.10
CA ALA A 5 -18.75 -9.36 -49.27
C ALA A 5 -17.68 -9.44 -48.18
N VAL A 6 -16.73 -8.52 -48.18
CA VAL A 6 -15.74 -8.36 -47.10
C VAL A 6 -16.38 -7.52 -46.00
N ILE A 7 -16.68 -8.14 -44.87
CA ILE A 7 -17.17 -7.45 -43.66
C ILE A 7 -15.95 -6.98 -42.87
N PHE A 8 -15.73 -5.66 -42.81
CA PHE A 8 -14.77 -5.06 -41.89
C PHE A 8 -15.38 -5.02 -40.48
N VAL A 9 -14.88 -5.87 -39.58
CA VAL A 9 -15.20 -5.80 -38.15
C VAL A 9 -14.32 -4.71 -37.52
N LEU A 10 -14.90 -3.55 -37.23
CA LEU A 10 -14.26 -2.54 -36.38
C LEU A 10 -14.22 -3.07 -34.94
N ALA A 11 -13.03 -3.51 -34.50
CA ALA A 11 -12.80 -3.87 -33.12
C ALA A 11 -12.90 -2.60 -32.25
N PHE A 12 -13.98 -2.50 -31.46
CA PHE A 12 -14.06 -1.54 -30.37
C PHE A 12 -13.03 -1.93 -29.30
N SER A 13 -11.85 -1.31 -29.33
CA SER A 13 -10.92 -1.37 -28.21
C SER A 13 -11.55 -0.60 -27.06
N ALA A 14 -12.03 -1.29 -26.03
CA ALA A 14 -12.39 -0.63 -24.78
C ALA A 14 -11.13 0.03 -24.22
N ALA A 15 -11.07 1.37 -24.25
CA ALA A 15 -10.00 2.11 -23.61
C ALA A 15 -10.10 1.85 -22.10
N ALA A 16 -9.13 1.13 -21.55
CA ALA A 16 -8.96 1.03 -20.11
C ALA A 16 -8.41 2.36 -19.62
N TRP A 17 -9.24 3.14 -18.91
CA TRP A 17 -8.82 4.36 -18.25
C TRP A 17 -8.09 3.96 -16.96
N ALA A 18 -6.76 3.89 -17.02
CA ALA A 18 -5.93 3.72 -15.85
C ALA A 18 -5.61 5.09 -15.23
N LEU A 19 -5.27 5.11 -13.93
CA LEU A 19 -4.74 6.31 -13.29
C LEU A 19 -3.40 6.66 -13.94
N ASP A 20 -3.35 7.80 -14.64
CA ASP A 20 -2.11 8.33 -15.23
C ASP A 20 -1.56 9.47 -14.38
N ASN A 21 -1.05 9.14 -13.19
CA ASN A 21 -0.51 10.11 -12.22
C ASN A 21 0.98 10.43 -12.44
N GLY A 22 1.57 9.99 -13.56
CA GLY A 22 2.97 10.24 -13.90
C GLY A 22 4.00 9.41 -13.12
N LEU A 23 3.58 8.59 -12.15
CA LEU A 23 4.47 7.75 -11.33
C LEU A 23 4.64 6.33 -11.90
N MET A 24 5.62 5.59 -11.35
CA MET A 24 5.85 4.15 -11.60
C MET A 24 5.92 3.78 -13.09
N ARG A 25 6.49 4.65 -13.93
CA ARG A 25 6.77 4.38 -15.36
C ARG A 25 7.75 3.22 -15.55
N THR A 26 8.57 2.96 -14.52
CA THR A 26 9.34 1.73 -14.33
C THR A 26 8.86 1.06 -13.03
N PRO A 27 9.05 -0.26 -12.87
CA PRO A 27 8.72 -0.95 -11.63
C PRO A 27 9.34 -0.23 -10.40
N PRO A 28 8.58 -0.05 -9.30
CA PRO A 28 9.11 0.59 -8.10
C PRO A 28 10.19 -0.29 -7.47
N MET A 29 11.29 0.33 -7.04
CA MET A 29 12.40 -0.32 -6.36
C MET A 29 12.59 0.29 -4.98
N GLY A 30 12.72 -0.55 -3.97
CA GLY A 30 12.81 -0.12 -2.58
C GLY A 30 12.81 -1.28 -1.60
N TRP A 31 12.48 -0.96 -0.36
CA TRP A 31 12.42 -1.87 0.77
C TRP A 31 11.03 -1.82 1.42
N LEU A 32 10.55 -2.94 1.95
CA LEU A 32 9.23 -3.06 2.58
C LEU A 32 9.35 -3.98 3.81
N ALA A 33 8.84 -3.53 4.96
CA ALA A 33 9.12 -4.15 6.26
C ALA A 33 8.59 -5.59 6.43
N TRP A 34 7.44 -5.89 5.80
CA TRP A 34 6.60 -7.04 6.13
C TRP A 34 7.31 -8.39 6.12
N GLU A 35 8.00 -8.76 5.05
CA GLU A 35 8.48 -10.15 4.90
C GLU A 35 9.45 -10.53 6.03
N ARG A 36 10.36 -9.61 6.39
CA ARG A 36 11.41 -9.83 7.39
C ARG A 36 10.99 -9.48 8.81
N PHE A 37 10.24 -8.40 9.01
CA PHE A 37 9.93 -7.83 10.33
C PHE A 37 8.48 -8.08 10.78
N ARG A 38 7.59 -8.40 9.84
CA ARG A 38 6.20 -8.81 10.09
C ARG A 38 5.49 -7.80 11.01
N CYS A 39 4.73 -8.30 11.96
CA CYS A 39 4.00 -7.53 12.96
C CYS A 39 4.68 -7.60 14.34
N ASP A 40 6.02 -7.55 14.37
CA ASP A 40 6.73 -7.45 15.65
C ASP A 40 6.55 -6.07 16.26
N ILE A 41 5.86 -6.01 17.41
CA ILE A 41 5.57 -4.76 18.13
C ILE A 41 6.21 -4.74 19.53
N ASP A 42 6.98 -5.76 19.89
CA ASP A 42 7.60 -5.89 21.21
C ASP A 42 8.92 -5.12 21.30
N CYS A 43 8.84 -3.79 21.21
CA CYS A 43 10.01 -2.92 21.32
C CYS A 43 10.67 -2.91 22.70
N LEU A 44 10.10 -3.59 23.71
CA LEU A 44 10.73 -3.72 25.02
C LEU A 44 11.78 -4.84 25.01
N ASN A 45 11.46 -5.96 24.37
CA ASN A 45 12.34 -7.13 24.32
C ASN A 45 13.10 -7.25 23.00
N ASP A 46 12.62 -6.64 21.91
CA ASP A 46 13.27 -6.62 20.60
C ASP A 46 13.27 -5.20 19.98
N PRO A 47 13.99 -4.24 20.58
CA PRO A 47 13.96 -2.84 20.17
C PRO A 47 14.56 -2.59 18.77
N ASP A 48 15.43 -3.48 18.30
CA ASP A 48 16.14 -3.32 17.02
C ASP A 48 15.35 -3.89 15.84
N ASN A 49 14.38 -4.79 16.08
CA ASN A 49 13.56 -5.40 15.01
C ASN A 49 12.08 -5.02 15.05
N CYS A 50 11.58 -4.47 16.17
CA CYS A 50 10.17 -4.09 16.24
C CYS A 50 9.81 -3.00 15.22
N ILE A 51 8.56 -3.01 14.75
CA ILE A 51 7.97 -2.00 13.87
C ILE A 51 7.89 -0.67 14.60
N SER A 52 8.89 0.19 14.37
CA SER A 52 9.06 1.47 15.06
C SER A 52 9.68 2.51 14.14
N GLU A 53 9.55 3.79 14.49
CA GLU A 53 10.21 4.88 13.77
C GLU A 53 11.72 4.66 13.64
N HIS A 54 12.35 4.09 14.69
CA HIS A 54 13.78 3.80 14.69
C HIS A 54 14.18 2.85 13.56
N LEU A 55 13.46 1.74 13.39
CA LEU A 55 13.70 0.77 12.31
C LEU A 55 13.66 1.42 10.93
N PHE A 56 12.65 2.26 10.66
CA PHE A 56 12.51 2.91 9.36
C PHE A 56 13.58 3.98 9.11
N MET A 57 14.00 4.70 10.16
CA MET A 57 15.11 5.65 10.04
C MET A 57 16.43 4.95 9.75
N GLU A 58 16.73 3.85 10.44
CA GLU A 58 17.95 3.08 10.20
C GLU A 58 17.97 2.51 8.78
N MET A 59 16.86 1.94 8.31
CA MET A 59 16.76 1.42 6.94
C MET A 59 16.89 2.56 5.91
N ALA A 60 16.38 3.76 6.20
CA ALA A 60 16.58 4.92 5.35
C ALA A 60 18.05 5.36 5.29
N ASP A 61 18.76 5.34 6.43
CA ASP A 61 20.21 5.59 6.48
C ASP A 61 20.95 4.56 5.62
N ARG A 62 20.71 3.25 5.83
CA ARG A 62 21.34 2.17 5.04
C ARG A 62 21.07 2.32 3.53
N LEU A 63 19.81 2.60 3.12
CA LEU A 63 19.48 2.77 1.71
C LEU A 63 20.21 3.97 1.08
N SER A 64 20.41 5.04 1.86
CA SER A 64 21.04 6.27 1.39
C SER A 64 22.58 6.26 1.42
N GLU A 65 23.18 5.46 2.31
CA GLU A 65 24.63 5.44 2.55
C GLU A 65 25.34 4.25 1.91
N ASP A 66 24.66 3.09 1.77
CA ASP A 66 25.30 1.84 1.35
C ASP A 66 25.21 1.57 -0.16
N GLY A 67 24.77 2.56 -0.96
CA GLY A 67 24.73 2.48 -2.42
C GLY A 67 23.40 2.03 -3.04
N TRP A 68 22.41 1.66 -2.23
CA TRP A 68 21.12 1.15 -2.72
C TRP A 68 20.33 2.21 -3.48
N ARG A 69 20.31 3.44 -2.97
CA ARG A 69 19.64 4.57 -3.61
C ARG A 69 20.24 4.86 -4.99
N GLU A 70 21.56 4.80 -5.12
CA GLU A 70 22.30 5.01 -6.38
C GLU A 70 21.99 3.90 -7.40
N LEU A 71 21.65 2.70 -6.93
CA LEU A 71 21.15 1.59 -7.74
C LEU A 71 19.64 1.68 -8.05
N GLY A 72 18.94 2.70 -7.55
CA GLY A 72 17.54 2.98 -7.82
C GLY A 72 16.54 2.53 -6.75
N TYR A 73 16.99 1.96 -5.63
CA TYR A 73 16.11 1.59 -4.51
C TYR A 73 15.78 2.84 -3.70
N VAL A 74 14.63 3.45 -3.99
CA VAL A 74 14.27 4.78 -3.45
C VAL A 74 13.06 4.77 -2.53
N TYR A 75 12.29 3.68 -2.45
CA TYR A 75 11.14 3.58 -1.54
C TYR A 75 11.50 2.87 -0.23
N ILE A 76 11.09 3.44 0.90
CA ILE A 76 11.01 2.79 2.21
C ILE A 76 9.53 2.65 2.53
N ASN A 77 8.99 1.44 2.59
CA ASN A 77 7.56 1.21 2.75
C ASN A 77 7.24 0.62 4.13
N ILE A 78 6.44 1.35 4.90
CA ILE A 78 5.78 0.88 6.11
C ILE A 78 4.66 -0.09 5.68
N ASP A 79 4.63 -1.29 6.27
CA ASP A 79 3.54 -2.26 6.10
C ASP A 79 2.60 -2.23 7.31
N ASP A 80 1.81 -3.27 7.54
CA ASP A 80 0.86 -3.33 8.65
C ASP A 80 1.49 -3.12 10.05
N CYS A 81 0.65 -2.92 11.06
CA CYS A 81 1.02 -2.81 12.47
C CYS A 81 1.74 -1.51 12.88
N TRP A 82 1.74 -0.48 12.04
CA TRP A 82 2.33 0.83 12.37
C TRP A 82 1.41 1.75 13.21
N SER A 83 0.10 1.61 13.03
CA SER A 83 -0.88 2.55 13.57
C SER A 83 -1.20 2.28 15.04
N SER A 84 -1.80 3.27 15.69
CA SER A 84 -2.49 3.06 16.96
C SER A 84 -3.76 2.23 16.73
N MET A 85 -4.21 1.50 17.75
CA MET A 85 -5.51 0.83 17.76
C MET A 85 -6.69 1.80 17.73
N LEU A 86 -6.44 3.09 17.97
CA LEU A 86 -7.45 4.14 17.95
C LEU A 86 -7.13 5.15 16.86
N ARG A 87 -8.18 5.64 16.20
CA ARG A 87 -8.14 6.88 15.44
C ARG A 87 -8.16 8.08 16.39
N ASP A 88 -7.68 9.23 15.93
CA ASP A 88 -7.72 10.47 16.71
C ASP A 88 -9.16 11.01 16.88
N SER A 89 -9.32 12.12 17.61
CA SER A 89 -10.63 12.74 17.85
C SER A 89 -11.34 13.26 16.59
N GLN A 90 -10.61 13.41 15.49
CA GLN A 90 -11.09 13.84 14.18
C GLN A 90 -11.36 12.61 13.28
N GLY A 91 -11.11 11.41 13.78
CA GLY A 91 -11.28 10.16 13.06
C GLY A 91 -10.16 9.86 12.06
N ARG A 92 -9.02 10.55 12.13
CA ARG A 92 -7.84 10.27 11.30
C ARG A 92 -7.06 9.09 11.88
N LEU A 93 -6.37 8.36 11.01
CA LEU A 93 -5.33 7.43 11.45
C LEU A 93 -4.24 8.18 12.21
N GLN A 94 -3.66 7.53 13.22
CA GLN A 94 -2.51 8.03 13.95
C GLN A 94 -1.52 6.88 14.16
N ALA A 95 -0.23 7.19 14.18
CA ALA A 95 0.78 6.19 14.47
C ALA A 95 0.72 5.77 15.94
N ASP A 96 1.24 4.58 16.26
CA ASP A 96 1.42 4.19 17.64
C ASP A 96 2.36 5.19 18.35
N PRO A 97 1.92 5.89 19.41
CA PRO A 97 2.69 6.98 20.00
C PRO A 97 3.93 6.50 20.76
N LYS A 98 4.02 5.22 21.12
CA LYS A 98 5.21 4.66 21.77
C LYS A 98 6.28 4.28 20.75
N ARG A 99 5.86 3.71 19.62
CA ARG A 99 6.77 3.22 18.57
C ARG A 99 7.13 4.28 17.53
N PHE A 100 6.25 5.27 17.33
CA PHE A 100 6.44 6.41 16.42
C PHE A 100 6.21 7.74 17.15
N PRO A 101 7.05 8.07 18.15
CA PRO A 101 6.79 9.20 19.07
C PRO A 101 6.79 10.57 18.39
N ARG A 102 7.49 10.73 17.25
CA ARG A 102 7.48 11.98 16.47
C ARG A 102 6.47 12.00 15.32
N GLY A 103 5.77 10.88 15.10
CA GLY A 103 4.73 10.73 14.08
C GLY A 103 5.24 10.55 12.65
N ILE A 104 4.31 10.19 11.76
CA ILE A 104 4.64 9.83 10.37
C ILE A 104 5.15 11.01 9.54
N ALA A 105 4.62 12.21 9.73
CA ALA A 105 5.09 13.38 8.99
C ALA A 105 6.57 13.69 9.25
N HIS A 106 7.04 13.48 10.49
CA HIS A 106 8.44 13.62 10.84
C HIS A 106 9.29 12.53 10.14
N LEU A 107 8.83 11.28 10.16
CA LEU A 107 9.51 10.18 9.47
C LEU A 107 9.57 10.41 7.95
N ALA A 108 8.49 10.92 7.33
CA ALA A 108 8.46 11.26 5.91
C ALA A 108 9.53 12.31 5.59
N GLN A 109 9.62 13.38 6.38
CA GLN A 109 10.65 14.41 6.20
C GLN A 109 12.06 13.80 6.32
N TYR A 110 12.31 12.96 7.33
CA TYR A 110 13.61 12.32 7.53
C TYR A 110 14.03 11.45 6.32
N VAL A 111 13.07 10.72 5.74
CA VAL A 111 13.27 9.89 4.54
C VAL A 111 13.49 10.78 3.31
N HIS A 112 12.75 11.88 3.17
CA HIS A 112 12.91 12.83 2.06
C HIS A 112 14.26 13.56 2.09
N ASP A 113 14.76 13.92 3.27
CA ASP A 113 16.09 14.55 3.45
C ASP A 113 17.24 13.65 2.96
N ARG A 114 16.99 12.35 2.83
CA ARG A 114 17.89 11.34 2.25
C ARG A 114 17.66 11.08 0.77
N GLY A 115 16.81 11.86 0.10
CA GLY A 115 16.45 11.64 -1.30
C GLY A 115 15.69 10.34 -1.54
N LEU A 116 15.06 9.79 -0.50
CA LEU A 116 14.21 8.60 -0.56
C LEU A 116 12.73 9.01 -0.54
N LYS A 117 11.84 8.02 -0.64
CA LYS A 117 10.38 8.15 -0.68
C LYS A 117 9.75 7.27 0.38
N LEU A 118 8.76 7.76 1.10
CA LEU A 118 8.08 7.00 2.16
C LEU A 118 6.77 6.42 1.65
N GLY A 119 6.64 5.10 1.71
CA GLY A 119 5.36 4.42 1.54
C GLY A 119 4.70 4.07 2.88
N ILE A 120 3.38 3.94 2.86
CA ILE A 120 2.56 3.53 4.00
C ILE A 120 1.55 2.46 3.61
N TYR A 121 0.97 1.84 4.63
CA TYR A 121 -0.02 0.79 4.52
C TYR A 121 -1.38 1.24 5.06
N GLY A 122 -2.43 0.84 4.36
CA GLY A 122 -3.80 0.79 4.86
C GLY A 122 -4.51 -0.46 4.35
N ASP A 123 -5.75 -0.67 4.79
CA ASP A 123 -6.57 -1.81 4.38
C ASP A 123 -7.96 -1.33 3.93
N MET A 124 -8.44 -1.80 2.78
CA MET A 124 -9.79 -1.53 2.29
C MET A 124 -10.83 -2.39 3.01
N GLY A 125 -11.01 -2.17 4.30
CA GLY A 125 -11.83 -3.00 5.18
C GLY A 125 -12.12 -2.34 6.52
N THR A 126 -12.74 -3.08 7.44
CA THR A 126 -12.98 -2.58 8.80
C THR A 126 -11.72 -2.60 9.67
N HIS A 127 -10.81 -3.52 9.39
CA HIS A 127 -9.53 -3.70 10.07
C HIS A 127 -8.46 -4.07 9.06
N THR A 128 -7.20 -3.82 9.40
CA THR A 128 -6.06 -4.41 8.71
C THR A 128 -5.95 -5.90 8.99
N CYS A 129 -5.15 -6.62 8.22
CA CYS A 129 -4.91 -8.05 8.43
C CYS A 129 -4.36 -8.35 9.85
N GLY A 130 -3.55 -7.45 10.41
CA GLY A 130 -3.04 -7.44 11.78
C GLY A 130 -4.02 -6.94 12.84
N GLY A 131 -5.25 -6.58 12.46
CA GLY A 131 -6.33 -6.18 13.37
C GLY A 131 -6.34 -4.69 13.77
N TYR A 132 -5.57 -3.84 13.09
CA TYR A 132 -5.53 -2.39 13.33
C TYR A 132 -6.69 -1.69 12.61
N PRO A 133 -6.99 -0.40 12.89
CA PRO A 133 -8.06 0.31 12.21
C PRO A 133 -7.91 0.30 10.68
N GLY A 134 -8.90 -0.27 9.99
CA GLY A 134 -8.96 -0.27 8.53
C GLY A 134 -9.49 1.05 7.96
N THR A 135 -9.41 1.19 6.65
CA THR A 135 -10.00 2.30 5.89
C THR A 135 -11.38 1.85 5.41
N THR A 136 -12.45 2.29 6.07
CA THR A 136 -13.81 2.03 5.59
C THR A 136 -14.22 3.00 4.47
N LEU A 137 -15.29 2.72 3.73
CA LEU A 137 -15.74 3.56 2.60
C LEU A 137 -15.94 5.03 3.00
N ASP A 138 -16.44 5.30 4.20
CA ASP A 138 -16.62 6.65 4.77
C ASP A 138 -15.31 7.32 5.19
N LYS A 139 -14.22 6.55 5.40
CA LYS A 139 -12.91 7.05 5.79
C LYS A 139 -11.96 7.31 4.63
N ILE A 140 -12.24 6.79 3.44
CA ILE A 140 -11.38 6.92 2.25
C ILE A 140 -10.87 8.37 2.04
N GLN A 141 -11.76 9.36 2.07
CA GLN A 141 -11.37 10.76 1.86
C GLN A 141 -10.49 11.29 3.00
N THR A 142 -10.82 10.93 4.25
CA THR A 142 -10.06 11.36 5.42
C THR A 142 -8.66 10.75 5.43
N ASP A 143 -8.55 9.47 5.08
CA ASP A 143 -7.28 8.74 5.10
C ASP A 143 -6.39 9.14 3.91
N ALA A 144 -6.97 9.31 2.71
CA ALA A 144 -6.23 9.84 1.56
C ALA A 144 -5.64 11.23 1.85
N GLN A 145 -6.43 12.14 2.44
CA GLN A 145 -5.94 13.44 2.86
C GLN A 145 -4.90 13.33 3.97
N THR A 146 -5.08 12.40 4.91
CA THR A 146 -4.12 12.17 5.99
C THR A 146 -2.75 11.75 5.47
N PHE A 147 -2.71 10.84 4.50
CA PHE A 147 -1.46 10.41 3.86
C PHE A 147 -0.81 11.55 3.07
N ALA A 148 -1.60 12.34 2.34
CA ALA A 148 -1.09 13.50 1.62
C ALA A 148 -0.50 14.57 2.55
N ASP A 149 -1.19 14.88 3.66
CA ASP A 149 -0.75 15.84 4.68
C ASP A 149 0.58 15.42 5.33
N TRP A 150 0.78 14.11 5.54
CA TRP A 150 2.03 13.56 6.08
C TRP A 150 3.16 13.46 5.06
N GLY A 151 2.90 13.73 3.78
CA GLY A 151 3.93 13.65 2.74
C GLY A 151 4.23 12.22 2.28
N ILE A 152 3.28 11.30 2.35
CA ILE A 152 3.45 9.93 1.84
C ILE A 152 3.60 9.92 0.31
N ASP A 153 4.47 9.06 -0.22
CA ASP A 153 4.76 8.92 -1.65
C ASP A 153 4.15 7.66 -2.26
N MET A 154 3.78 6.68 -1.44
CA MET A 154 3.18 5.42 -1.88
C MET A 154 2.20 4.87 -0.84
N LEU A 155 1.05 4.36 -1.28
CA LEU A 155 0.10 3.62 -0.46
C LEU A 155 0.02 2.17 -0.97
N LYS A 156 0.28 1.21 -0.09
CA LYS A 156 -0.25 -0.16 -0.23
C LYS A 156 -1.63 -0.18 0.43
N LEU A 157 -2.66 -0.55 -0.33
CA LEU A 157 -4.00 -0.76 0.19
C LEU A 157 -4.37 -2.23 0.07
N ASP A 158 -4.54 -2.86 1.24
CA ASP A 158 -4.88 -4.26 1.38
C ASP A 158 -6.39 -4.52 1.34
N GLY A 159 -6.84 -5.74 1.59
CA GLY A 159 -8.24 -6.13 1.42
C GLY A 159 -8.82 -7.03 2.50
N CYS A 160 -8.19 -7.16 3.67
CA CYS A 160 -8.72 -7.96 4.76
C CYS A 160 -10.05 -7.38 5.28
N TYR A 161 -10.82 -8.19 6.03
CA TYR A 161 -12.07 -7.76 6.69
C TYR A 161 -13.05 -6.97 5.80
N SER A 162 -13.13 -7.36 4.53
CA SER A 162 -14.00 -6.79 3.50
C SER A 162 -14.53 -7.89 2.57
N ASN A 163 -15.50 -7.56 1.72
CA ASN A 163 -16.03 -8.49 0.72
C ASN A 163 -15.82 -7.92 -0.70
N SER A 164 -16.12 -8.74 -1.71
CA SER A 164 -15.86 -8.37 -3.10
C SER A 164 -16.54 -7.06 -3.54
N SER A 165 -17.83 -6.87 -3.18
CA SER A 165 -18.57 -5.65 -3.50
C SER A 165 -18.02 -4.41 -2.79
N TYR A 166 -17.48 -4.59 -1.58
CA TYR A 166 -16.85 -3.53 -0.81
C TYR A 166 -15.54 -3.08 -1.46
N GLN A 167 -14.72 -4.03 -1.90
CA GLN A 167 -13.45 -3.75 -2.59
C GLN A 167 -13.69 -3.10 -3.97
N GLU A 168 -14.69 -3.58 -4.72
CA GLU A 168 -15.06 -3.01 -6.03
C GLU A 168 -15.41 -1.52 -5.95
N GLN A 169 -16.02 -1.08 -4.85
CA GLN A 169 -16.30 0.33 -4.60
C GLN A 169 -15.06 1.06 -4.06
N GLY A 170 -14.40 0.46 -3.06
CA GLY A 170 -13.36 1.10 -2.26
C GLY A 170 -12.08 1.40 -3.04
N TYR A 171 -11.55 0.45 -3.81
CA TYR A 171 -10.28 0.64 -4.52
C TYR A 171 -10.33 1.79 -5.54
N PRO A 172 -11.37 1.91 -6.41
CA PRO A 172 -11.52 3.07 -7.28
C PRO A 172 -11.78 4.38 -6.54
N MET A 173 -12.53 4.36 -5.43
CA MET A 173 -12.76 5.54 -4.60
C MET A 173 -11.46 6.06 -3.99
N MET A 174 -10.61 5.19 -3.46
CA MET A 174 -9.30 5.57 -2.94
C MET A 174 -8.40 6.15 -4.03
N SER A 175 -8.36 5.54 -5.22
CA SER A 175 -7.62 6.10 -6.37
C SER A 175 -8.04 7.55 -6.68
N LYS A 176 -9.35 7.82 -6.72
CA LYS A 176 -9.89 9.17 -6.93
C LYS A 176 -9.56 10.11 -5.78
N ALA A 177 -9.65 9.63 -4.53
CA ALA A 177 -9.36 10.42 -3.34
C ALA A 177 -7.87 10.82 -3.28
N LEU A 178 -6.94 9.88 -3.53
CA LEU A 178 -5.51 10.18 -3.63
C LEU A 178 -5.24 11.23 -4.70
N ASN A 179 -5.83 11.08 -5.90
CA ASN A 179 -5.67 12.06 -6.98
C ASN A 179 -6.22 13.45 -6.60
N ALA A 180 -7.34 13.50 -5.86
CA ALA A 180 -7.96 14.76 -5.42
C ALA A 180 -7.12 15.54 -4.39
N THR A 181 -6.20 14.87 -3.67
CA THR A 181 -5.29 15.54 -2.73
C THR A 181 -4.29 16.47 -3.42
N GLY A 182 -4.04 16.28 -4.72
CA GLY A 182 -3.03 17.00 -5.50
C GLY A 182 -1.58 16.52 -5.26
N ARG A 183 -1.35 15.60 -4.32
CA ARG A 183 -0.03 14.96 -4.13
C ARG A 183 0.06 13.70 -5.00
N PRO A 184 1.11 13.53 -5.84
CA PRO A 184 1.36 12.27 -6.51
C PRO A 184 1.70 11.18 -5.49
N ILE A 185 0.80 10.21 -5.31
CA ILE A 185 0.98 9.04 -4.44
C ILE A 185 0.90 7.79 -5.30
N GLY A 186 1.95 6.97 -5.28
CA GLY A 186 1.95 5.65 -5.91
C GLY A 186 0.93 4.74 -5.24
N TYR A 187 0.17 3.95 -6.01
CA TYR A 187 -0.95 3.18 -5.46
C TYR A 187 -0.82 1.70 -5.77
N SER A 188 -0.39 0.93 -4.76
CA SER A 188 -0.29 -0.52 -4.80
C SER A 188 -1.59 -1.14 -4.28
N CYS A 189 -2.28 -1.88 -5.14
CA CYS A 189 -3.59 -2.44 -4.84
C CYS A 189 -3.51 -3.96 -4.67
N SER A 190 -3.94 -4.48 -3.51
CA SER A 190 -4.05 -5.93 -3.31
C SER A 190 -5.35 -6.54 -3.89
N TRP A 191 -6.28 -5.72 -4.39
CA TRP A 191 -7.63 -6.14 -4.83
C TRP A 191 -7.68 -7.49 -5.57
N PRO A 192 -6.90 -7.74 -6.64
CA PRO A 192 -7.02 -9.00 -7.39
C PRO A 192 -6.66 -10.24 -6.56
N ALA A 193 -5.80 -10.11 -5.54
CA ALA A 193 -5.44 -11.23 -4.67
C ALA A 193 -6.65 -11.74 -3.87
N TYR A 194 -7.57 -10.85 -3.49
CA TYR A 194 -8.77 -11.17 -2.70
C TYR A 194 -9.96 -11.63 -3.56
N GLN A 195 -9.88 -11.51 -4.89
CA GLN A 195 -10.94 -11.90 -5.84
C GLN A 195 -10.75 -13.31 -6.42
N GLY A 196 -9.83 -14.11 -5.88
CA GLY A 196 -9.61 -15.48 -6.34
C GLY A 196 -8.63 -15.61 -7.51
N GLY A 197 -7.66 -14.70 -7.68
CA GLY A 197 -6.43 -15.08 -8.37
C GLY A 197 -5.61 -13.96 -8.97
N LEU A 198 -4.33 -13.93 -8.57
CA LEU A 198 -3.26 -13.48 -9.46
C LEU A 198 -3.27 -14.38 -10.72
N PRO A 199 -2.85 -13.86 -11.89
CA PRO A 199 -2.80 -14.65 -13.12
C PRO A 199 -2.03 -15.97 -12.89
N PRO A 200 -2.37 -17.09 -13.57
CA PRO A 200 -1.77 -18.41 -13.32
C PRO A 200 -0.23 -18.46 -13.39
N LYS A 201 0.38 -17.48 -14.08
CA LYS A 201 1.83 -17.35 -14.24
C LYS A 201 2.53 -16.61 -13.10
N VAL A 202 1.77 -15.97 -12.21
CA VAL A 202 2.29 -15.22 -11.07
C VAL A 202 2.24 -16.14 -9.86
N ARG A 203 3.42 -16.55 -9.37
CA ARG A 203 3.51 -17.32 -8.14
C ARG A 203 3.13 -16.40 -6.97
N PRO A 204 2.19 -16.81 -6.10
CA PRO A 204 1.92 -16.05 -4.88
C PRO A 204 3.19 -15.98 -4.03
N THR A 205 3.39 -14.85 -3.36
CA THR A 205 4.46 -14.71 -2.36
C THR A 205 4.23 -15.69 -1.20
N PRO A 206 5.26 -16.03 -0.40
CA PRO A 206 5.09 -16.85 0.81
C PRO A 206 3.99 -16.31 1.73
N ASP A 207 3.91 -14.99 1.84
CA ASP A 207 2.88 -14.25 2.56
C ASP A 207 1.46 -14.48 2.02
N GLN A 208 1.26 -14.28 0.71
CA GLN A 208 -0.02 -14.59 0.05
C GLN A 208 -0.37 -16.09 0.12
N ARG A 209 0.63 -16.98 0.28
CA ARG A 209 0.36 -18.39 0.59
C ARG A 209 -0.14 -18.54 2.03
N GLU A 210 0.51 -17.92 2.99
CA GLU A 210 0.13 -17.97 4.40
C GLU A 210 -1.24 -17.34 4.66
N GLU A 211 -1.55 -16.19 4.06
CA GLU A 211 -2.87 -15.54 4.15
C GLU A 211 -3.97 -16.40 3.52
N ARG A 212 -3.70 -17.04 2.38
CA ARG A 212 -4.62 -18.03 1.79
C ARG A 212 -4.81 -19.23 2.71
N ASP A 213 -3.74 -19.77 3.28
CA ASP A 213 -3.79 -20.94 4.15
C ASP A 213 -4.48 -20.61 5.49
N ARG A 214 -4.48 -19.34 5.92
CA ARG A 214 -5.27 -18.79 7.05
C ARG A 214 -6.73 -18.44 6.67
N GLY A 215 -7.14 -18.65 5.42
CA GLY A 215 -8.52 -18.37 4.95
C GLY A 215 -8.83 -16.89 4.74
N VAL A 216 -7.82 -16.03 4.64
CA VAL A 216 -7.94 -14.57 4.49
C VAL A 216 -8.05 -14.17 3.01
N LEU A 217 -7.35 -14.88 2.12
CA LEU A 217 -7.47 -14.74 0.67
C LEU A 217 -8.41 -15.81 0.10
N ALA A 218 -9.24 -15.42 -0.88
CA ALA A 218 -10.07 -16.36 -1.63
C ALA A 218 -9.18 -17.37 -2.41
N ALA A 219 -9.51 -18.66 -2.31
CA ALA A 219 -8.84 -19.68 -3.11
C ALA A 219 -9.10 -19.44 -4.62
N PRO A 220 -8.14 -19.72 -5.51
CA PRO A 220 -8.39 -19.66 -6.94
C PRO A 220 -9.49 -20.67 -7.32
N GLY A 221 -10.46 -20.20 -8.09
CA GLY A 221 -11.54 -21.02 -8.67
C GLY A 221 -11.12 -21.82 -9.90
#